data_AF-A0A1V1PQG0-F1
#
_entry.id   AF-A0A1V1PQG0-F1
#
_cell.length_a   1.000
_cell.length_b   1.000
_cell.length_c   1.000
_cell.angle_alpha   90.00
_cell.angle_beta   90.00
_cell.angle_gamma   90.00
#
_symmetry.space_group_name_H-M   'P 1'
#
loop_
_entity.id
_entity.type
_entity.pdbx_description
1 polymer ?
#
loop_
_entity_poly.entity_id
_entity_poly.type
_entity_poly.pdbx_seq_one_letter_code
_entity_poly.pdbx_strand_id
1 'polypeptide(L)'
;MSQPEAPNPERRSTGAMVCFGVGAAFATLAWFLGVGGVMTIAMAGGDPAQVAGGIGMVIGLGLMTLLGVVLMLIGGVWMIGQVVADQRGEDSEKRYRNVER
;
A
#
# COMPACT_ATOMS: atom_id res chain seq x y z
N MET A 1 -2.49 -25.15 32.35
CA MET A 1 -3.13 -24.18 31.42
C MET A 1 -2.04 -23.75 30.46
N SER A 2 -2.16 -24.11 29.18
CA SER A 2 -1.28 -23.58 28.14
C SER A 2 -1.44 -22.07 28.10
N GLN A 3 -0.33 -21.33 28.20
CA GLN A 3 -0.37 -19.89 27.97
C GLN A 3 -0.88 -19.65 26.54
N PRO A 4 -1.75 -18.65 26.31
CA PRO A 4 -2.13 -18.27 24.95
C PRO A 4 -0.84 -17.95 24.18
N GLU A 5 -0.59 -18.65 23.07
CA GLU A 5 0.51 -18.31 22.18
C GLU A 5 0.35 -16.84 21.77
N ALA A 6 1.30 -16.01 22.20
CA ALA A 6 1.32 -14.61 21.81
C ALA A 6 1.38 -14.56 20.27
N PRO A 7 0.52 -13.78 19.60
CA PRO A 7 0.50 -13.71 18.15
C PRO A 7 1.88 -13.37 17.60
N ASN A 8 2.41 -14.18 16.66
CA ASN A 8 3.74 -13.96 16.08
C ASN A 8 3.85 -12.51 15.57
N PRO A 9 4.79 -11.70 16.09
CA PRO A 9 4.95 -10.31 15.69
C PRO A 9 5.24 -10.14 14.20
N GLU A 10 5.85 -11.15 13.55
CA GLU A 10 6.13 -11.13 12.11
C GLU A 10 4.85 -11.08 11.27
N ARG A 11 3.78 -11.75 11.74
CA ARG A 11 2.46 -11.75 11.09
C ARG A 11 1.84 -10.35 11.05
N ARG A 12 2.20 -9.50 12.00
CA ARG A 12 1.76 -8.10 12.09
C ARG A 12 2.54 -7.18 11.15
N SER A 13 3.76 -7.56 10.77
CA SER A 13 4.61 -6.82 9.83
C SER A 13 4.28 -7.14 8.37
N THR A 14 3.97 -8.41 8.06
CA THR A 14 3.54 -8.84 6.71
C THR A 14 2.34 -8.06 6.20
N GLY A 15 1.32 -7.84 7.04
CA GLY A 15 0.11 -7.10 6.64
C GLY A 15 0.37 -5.63 6.29
N ALA A 16 1.29 -4.97 6.99
CA ALA A 16 1.65 -3.58 6.75
C ALA A 16 2.48 -3.42 5.47
N MET A 17 3.42 -4.35 5.25
CA MET A 17 4.23 -4.39 4.04
C MET A 17 3.37 -4.66 2.80
N VAL A 18 2.37 -5.54 2.91
CA VAL A 18 1.39 -5.77 1.84
C VAL A 18 0.55 -4.53 1.58
N CYS A 19 0.02 -3.86 2.61
CA CYS A 19 -0.73 -2.60 2.40
C CYS A 19 0.11 -1.53 1.71
N PHE A 20 1.35 -1.34 2.15
CA PHE A 20 2.27 -0.40 1.53
C PHE A 20 2.56 -0.77 0.08
N GLY A 21 2.89 -2.03 -0.18
CA GLY A 21 3.22 -2.54 -1.51
C GLY A 21 2.05 -2.45 -2.49
N VAL A 22 0.85 -2.82 -2.06
CA VAL A 22 -0.38 -2.67 -2.87
C VAL A 22 -0.67 -1.19 -3.15
N GLY A 23 -0.49 -0.33 -2.15
CA GLY A 23 -0.64 1.11 -2.34
C GLY A 23 0.33 1.67 -3.40
N ALA A 24 1.61 1.29 -3.32
CA ALA A 24 2.63 1.69 -4.28
C ALA A 24 2.34 1.13 -5.68
N ALA A 25 1.85 -0.11 -5.77
CA ALA A 25 1.45 -0.71 -7.03
C ALA A 25 0.27 0.05 -7.66
N PHE A 26 -0.74 0.42 -6.89
CA PHE A 26 -1.87 1.21 -7.41
C PHE A 26 -1.43 2.61 -7.88
N ALA A 27 -0.59 3.31 -7.12
CA ALA A 27 -0.09 4.62 -7.54
C ALA A 27 0.74 4.52 -8.83
N THR A 28 1.61 3.51 -8.92
CA THR A 28 2.44 3.28 -10.12
C THR A 28 1.59 2.91 -11.33
N LEU A 29 0.61 2.02 -11.15
CA LEU A 29 -0.25 1.59 -12.24
C LEU A 29 -1.16 2.72 -12.72
N ALA A 30 -1.65 3.57 -11.80
CA ALA A 30 -2.43 4.75 -12.15
C ALA A 30 -1.60 5.76 -12.96
N TRP A 31 -0.30 5.92 -12.67
CA TRP A 31 0.60 6.74 -13.48
C TRP A 31 0.72 6.23 -14.92
N PHE A 32 1.02 4.94 -15.11
CA PHE A 32 1.16 4.35 -16.44
C PHE A 32 -0.14 4.44 -17.25
N LEU A 33 -1.28 4.10 -16.62
CA LEU A 33 -2.59 4.22 -17.26
C LEU A 33 -2.96 5.67 -17.56
N GLY A 34 -2.59 6.61 -16.69
CA GLY A 34 -2.82 8.04 -16.89
C GLY A 34 -2.07 8.59 -18.09
N VAL A 35 -0.77 8.28 -18.19
CA VAL A 35 0.05 8.68 -19.35
C VAL A 35 -0.50 8.06 -20.64
N GLY A 36 -0.77 6.76 -20.66
CA GLY A 36 -1.32 6.08 -21.84
C GLY A 36 -2.70 6.62 -22.24
N GLY A 37 -3.53 6.94 -21.25
CA GLY A 37 -4.83 7.55 -21.43
C GLY A 37 -4.77 8.94 -22.06
N VAL A 38 -3.92 9.83 -21.53
CA VAL A 38 -3.69 11.16 -22.09
C VAL A 38 -3.16 11.08 -23.53
N MET A 39 -2.21 10.19 -23.79
CA MET A 39 -1.68 9.98 -25.15
C MET A 39 -2.77 9.50 -26.11
N THR A 40 -3.63 8.58 -25.68
CA THR A 40 -4.74 8.08 -26.49
C THR A 40 -5.71 9.21 -26.84
N ILE A 41 -6.12 10.02 -25.86
CA ILE A 41 -7.02 11.17 -26.08
C ILE A 41 -6.37 12.21 -27.01
N ALA A 42 -5.08 12.51 -26.82
CA ALA A 42 -4.36 13.48 -27.63
C ALA A 42 -4.31 13.07 -29.12
N MET A 43 -4.24 11.76 -29.42
CA MET A 43 -4.19 11.25 -30.78
C MET A 43 -5.56 11.13 -31.45
N ALA A 44 -6.65 11.23 -30.70
CA ALA A 44 -7.94 10.72 -31.14
C ALA A 44 -8.93 11.79 -31.65
N GLY A 45 -8.47 13.03 -31.78
CA GLY A 45 -9.03 14.01 -32.73
C GLY A 45 -10.26 14.80 -32.27
N GLY A 46 -10.65 14.71 -30.99
CA GLY A 46 -11.69 15.57 -30.40
C GLY A 46 -13.12 15.04 -30.50
N ASP A 47 -13.32 13.74 -30.73
CA ASP A 47 -14.64 13.10 -30.71
C ASP A 47 -15.30 13.29 -29.32
N PRO A 48 -16.56 13.78 -29.25
CA PRO A 48 -17.30 13.93 -28.00
C PRO A 48 -17.35 12.65 -27.13
N ALA A 49 -17.38 11.47 -27.75
CA ALA A 49 -17.39 10.20 -27.03
C ALA A 49 -16.09 9.97 -26.23
N GLN A 50 -14.96 10.42 -26.77
CA GLN A 50 -13.66 10.31 -26.11
C GLN A 50 -13.48 11.36 -25.02
N VAL A 51 -14.08 12.54 -25.16
CA VAL A 51 -14.12 13.54 -24.09
C VAL A 51 -14.88 12.99 -22.88
N ALA A 52 -16.05 12.38 -23.11
CA ALA A 52 -16.82 11.73 -22.05
C ALA A 52 -16.04 10.56 -21.41
N GLY A 53 -15.40 9.72 -22.24
CA GLY A 53 -14.53 8.64 -21.76
C GLY A 53 -13.32 9.14 -20.97
N GLY A 54 -12.72 10.26 -21.39
CA GLY A 54 -11.59 10.90 -20.74
C GLY A 54 -11.92 11.44 -19.34
N ILE A 55 -13.12 11.99 -19.15
CA ILE A 55 -13.60 12.40 -17.82
C ILE A 55 -13.71 11.17 -16.90
N GLY A 56 -14.31 10.09 -17.40
CA GLY A 56 -14.40 8.83 -16.65
C GLY A 56 -13.02 8.26 -16.27
N MET A 57 -12.07 8.34 -17.20
CA MET A 57 -10.68 7.93 -16.98
C MET A 57 -9.99 8.78 -15.90
N VAL A 58 -10.12 10.11 -15.96
CA VAL A 58 -9.53 11.01 -14.95
C VAL A 58 -10.10 10.72 -13.56
N ILE A 59 -11.41 10.52 -13.44
CA ILE A 59 -12.05 10.19 -12.16
C ILE A 59 -11.57 8.83 -11.66
N GLY A 60 -11.61 7.80 -12.51
CA GLY A 60 -11.21 6.45 -12.14
C GLY A 60 -9.75 6.36 -11.70
N LEU A 61 -8.84 6.97 -12.46
CA LEU A 61 -7.41 7.01 -12.13
C LEU A 61 -7.12 7.90 -10.92
N GLY A 62 -7.86 9.00 -10.76
CA GLY A 62 -7.77 9.85 -9.58
C GLY A 62 -8.14 9.09 -8.30
N LEU A 63 -9.26 8.36 -8.30
CA LEU A 63 -9.69 7.52 -7.18
C LEU A 63 -8.69 6.39 -6.89
N MET A 64 -8.18 5.74 -7.93
CA MET A 64 -7.20 4.68 -7.79
C MET A 64 -5.87 5.19 -7.21
N THR A 65 -5.42 6.37 -7.64
CA THR A 65 -4.23 7.03 -7.09
C THR A 65 -4.45 7.41 -5.63
N LEU A 66 -5.59 8.01 -5.30
CA LEU A 66 -5.96 8.37 -3.93
C LEU A 66 -5.96 7.14 -3.02
N LEU A 67 -6.59 6.05 -3.46
CA LEU A 67 -6.59 4.79 -2.72
C LEU A 67 -5.17 4.25 -2.52
N GLY A 68 -4.34 4.29 -3.56
CA GLY A 68 -2.94 3.89 -3.49
C GLY A 68 -2.16 4.67 -2.44
N VAL A 69 -2.29 6.00 -2.45
CA VAL A 69 -1.64 6.90 -1.47
C VAL A 69 -2.13 6.60 -0.05
N VAL A 70 -3.44 6.42 0.16
CA VAL A 70 -4.00 6.10 1.47
C VAL A 70 -3.44 4.77 2.00
N LEU A 71 -3.38 3.74 1.16
CA LEU A 71 -2.81 2.44 1.53
C LEU A 71 -1.30 2.53 1.85
N MET A 72 -0.55 3.33 1.09
CA MET A 72 0.86 3.62 1.38
C MET A 72 1.03 4.33 2.73
N LEU A 73 0.20 5.33 3.03
CA LEU A 73 0.25 6.03 4.31
C LEU A 73 -0.08 5.10 5.48
N ILE A 74 -1.15 4.30 5.37
CA ILE A 74 -1.54 3.36 6.42
C ILE A 74 -0.43 2.31 6.64
N GLY A 75 0.06 1.69 5.57
CA GLY A 75 1.13 0.70 5.64
C GLY A 75 2.43 1.30 6.19
N GLY A 76 2.81 2.48 5.71
CA GLY A 76 4.03 3.19 6.12
C GLY A 76 4.00 3.62 7.58
N VAL A 77 2.89 4.23 8.04
CA VAL A 77 2.71 4.62 9.46
C VAL A 77 2.78 3.40 10.36
N TRP A 78 2.18 2.28 9.96
CA TRP A 78 2.23 1.05 10.74
C TRP A 78 3.63 0.44 10.79
N MET A 79 4.37 0.46 9.68
CA MET A 79 5.77 0.03 9.65
C MET A 79 6.64 0.88 10.57
N ILE A 80 6.51 2.22 10.52
CA ILE A 80 7.25 3.13 11.42
C ILE A 80 6.87 2.88 12.88
N GLY A 81 5.58 2.70 13.18
CA GLY A 81 5.11 2.36 14.52
C GLY A 81 5.73 1.08 15.07
N GLN A 82 5.91 0.06 14.21
CA GLN A 82 6.60 -1.17 14.59
C GLN A 82 8.10 -0.94 14.82
N VAL A 83 8.78 -0.19 13.95
CA VAL A 83 10.21 0.13 14.15
C VAL A 83 10.43 0.89 15.46
N VAL A 84 9.56 1.85 15.76
CA VAL A 84 9.62 2.61 17.03
C VAL A 84 9.31 1.71 18.23
N ALA A 85 8.37 0.77 18.11
CA ALA A 85 8.08 -0.19 19.16
C ALA A 85 9.28 -1.15 19.40
N ASP A 86 9.91 -1.63 18.33
CA ASP A 86 11.07 -2.52 18.36
C ASP A 86 12.29 -1.82 18.98
N GLN A 87 12.45 -0.51 18.77
CA GLN A 87 13.49 0.30 19.41
C GLN A 87 13.20 0.67 20.88
N ARG A 88 11.92 0.64 21.31
CA ARG A 88 11.51 1.08 22.66
C ARG A 88 11.38 -0.05 23.68
N GLY A 89 11.35 -1.32 23.26
CA GLY A 89 11.07 -2.44 24.17
C GLY A 89 11.97 -3.63 23.94
N GLU A 90 12.80 -3.95 24.94
CA GLU A 90 12.85 -5.20 25.76
C GLU A 90 12.46 -6.58 25.18
N ASP A 91 12.02 -6.73 23.93
CA ASP A 91 11.57 -8.00 23.35
C ASP A 91 12.69 -8.79 22.65
N SER A 92 13.86 -8.19 22.41
CA SER A 92 15.03 -8.95 21.95
C SER A 92 15.43 -10.03 22.96
N GLU A 93 15.35 -9.74 24.27
CA GLU A 93 15.66 -10.68 25.35
C GLU A 93 14.66 -11.84 25.43
N LYS A 94 13.40 -11.63 25.04
CA LYS A 94 12.37 -12.67 25.01
C LYS A 94 12.33 -13.44 23.69
N ARG A 95 12.79 -12.83 22.57
CA ARG A 95 12.81 -13.43 21.22
C ARG A 95 13.84 -14.55 21.08
N TYR A 96 14.98 -14.47 21.75
CA TYR A 96 16.02 -15.52 21.72
C TYR A 96 15.85 -16.62 22.79
N ARG A 97 15.11 -16.34 23.88
CA ARG A 97 14.91 -17.33 24.97
C ARG A 97 14.08 -18.56 24.56
N ASN A 98 13.30 -18.46 23.49
CA ASN A 98 12.45 -19.55 23.00
C ASN A 98 13.06 -20.35 21.84
N VAL A 99 14.28 -20.02 21.39
CA VAL A 99 14.97 -20.76 20.31
C VAL A 99 15.99 -21.77 20.86
N GLU A 100 16.41 -21.64 22.13
CA GLU A 100 17.36 -22.52 22.80
C GLU A 100 16.72 -23.65 23.64
N ARG A 101 15.46 -24.02 23.38
CA ARG A 101 14.80 -25.11 24.13
C ARG A 101 14.41 -26.31 23.28
#